data_AF-A0A077HJR6-F1
#
_entry.id   AF-A0A077HJR6-F1
#
_cell.length_a   1.000
_cell.length_b   1.000
_cell.length_c   1.000
_cell.angle_alpha   90.00
_cell.angle_beta   90.00
_cell.angle_gamma   90.00
#
_symmetry.space_group_name_H-M   'P 1'
#
loop_
_entity.id
_entity.type
_entity.pdbx_description
1 polymer ?
#
loop_
_entity_poly.entity_id
_entity_poly.type
_entity_poly.pdbx_seq_one_letter_code
_entity_poly.pdbx_strand_id
1 'polypeptide(L)'
;MRQTTFIHTSDLQLGMRRKFLSPEAQSRFDDARLRAVARLGEIAEERSADFIVVAGDVFEHNSLEPVTRGRAMEALRKLLVPVYLLPGNHDPLVADSIFHRTEGIEGVTVLSDSAPVEVREGVEVIGAPLLTKHASEDLCAKAVRDLAPTDAIRVLVGHGQADGFGAEETQALIDVANLDAAIARGVIDYVALGDTHSTSALTPSQRIWFSGSPETTDYFDRTPGVAGGEVDSGNALVVTVEKEGTESNVEVEKVPVGTWTFEARFWEVADSDDVVGVIRDLKAYPEKDRTVIKYALSGTLGLEDTRTLERELADLEPIFAALYPRERLMSLHLEPSDEEMQNLPLTGYAHDAMRELVGQAAGGSPADETQRATARDAVNLLFRLTKEVD
;
A
#
# COMPACT_ATOMS: atom_id res chain seq x y z
N MET A 1 -19.42 -25.74 22.83
CA MET A 1 -18.93 -25.09 21.60
C MET A 1 -18.84 -23.60 21.86
N ARG A 2 -17.65 -23.01 21.68
CA ARG A 2 -17.42 -21.56 21.73
C ARG A 2 -17.33 -21.05 20.30
N GLN A 3 -17.75 -19.82 20.08
CA GLN A 3 -17.66 -19.16 18.77
C GLN A 3 -17.33 -17.70 19.00
N THR A 4 -16.58 -17.08 18.11
CA THR A 4 -16.39 -15.63 18.03
C THR A 4 -16.18 -15.20 16.58
N THR A 5 -16.67 -14.01 16.26
CA THR A 5 -16.36 -13.33 14.99
C THR A 5 -15.66 -12.03 15.31
N PHE A 6 -14.55 -11.71 14.64
CA PHE A 6 -13.81 -10.47 14.87
C PHE A 6 -13.23 -9.92 13.57
N ILE A 7 -12.84 -8.65 13.58
CA ILE A 7 -12.14 -8.01 12.46
C ILE A 7 -10.64 -8.04 12.73
N HIS A 8 -9.87 -8.53 11.78
CA HIS A 8 -8.41 -8.43 11.75
C HIS A 8 -7.99 -7.44 10.66
N THR A 9 -7.27 -6.40 11.09
CA THR A 9 -6.61 -5.42 10.22
C THR A 9 -5.21 -5.10 10.76
N SER A 10 -4.39 -4.38 10.01
CA SER A 10 -3.07 -3.89 10.41
C SER A 10 -2.70 -2.62 9.65
N ASP A 11 -1.56 -2.01 9.98
CA ASP A 11 -0.92 -1.00 9.14
C ASP A 11 -1.83 0.20 8.80
N LEU A 12 -2.66 0.63 9.77
CA LEU A 12 -3.51 1.83 9.62
C LEU A 12 -2.67 3.08 9.32
N GLN A 13 -1.44 3.14 9.84
CA GLN A 13 -0.44 4.19 9.58
C GLN A 13 -1.07 5.60 9.55
N LEU A 14 -1.87 5.90 10.57
CA LEU A 14 -2.58 7.16 10.66
C LEU A 14 -1.56 8.30 10.72
N GLY A 15 -1.64 9.22 9.75
CA GLY A 15 -0.68 10.31 9.58
C GLY A 15 0.35 10.13 8.48
N MET A 16 0.27 9.04 7.70
CA MET A 16 1.12 8.81 6.54
C MET A 16 1.14 9.99 5.56
N ARG A 17 2.34 10.36 5.09
CA ARG A 17 2.55 11.38 4.05
C ARG A 17 3.18 10.78 2.80
N ARG A 18 2.71 11.21 1.62
CA ARG A 18 3.26 10.82 0.31
C ARG A 18 3.73 12.06 -0.44
N LYS A 19 5.05 12.13 -0.69
CA LYS A 19 5.71 13.31 -1.29
C LYS A 19 5.23 13.63 -2.71
N PHE A 20 4.71 12.64 -3.43
CA PHE A 20 4.18 12.79 -4.78
C PHE A 20 2.73 13.30 -4.82
N LEU A 21 2.04 13.37 -3.67
CA LEU A 21 0.70 13.93 -3.61
C LEU A 21 0.78 15.45 -3.44
N SER A 22 -0.07 16.17 -4.18
CA SER A 22 -0.32 17.59 -3.91
C SER A 22 -0.94 17.78 -2.51
N PRO A 23 -0.87 18.98 -1.90
CA PRO A 23 -1.51 19.21 -0.59
C PRO A 23 -3.01 18.87 -0.54
N GLU A 24 -3.71 19.10 -1.65
CA GLU A 24 -5.13 18.78 -1.78
C GLU A 24 -5.36 17.25 -1.83
N ALA A 25 -4.59 16.53 -2.67
CA ALA A 25 -4.65 15.08 -2.76
C ALA A 25 -4.23 14.41 -1.44
N GLN A 26 -3.19 14.92 -0.79
CA GLN A 26 -2.76 14.46 0.53
C GLN A 26 -3.87 14.64 1.58
N SER A 27 -4.64 15.74 1.53
CA SER A 27 -5.76 15.94 2.45
C SER A 27 -6.89 14.92 2.23
N ARG A 28 -7.17 14.55 0.98
CA ARG A 28 -8.09 13.44 0.67
C ARG A 28 -7.56 12.08 1.14
N PHE A 29 -6.25 11.86 1.04
CA PHE A 29 -5.62 10.62 1.48
C PHE A 29 -5.65 10.47 3.01
N ASP A 30 -5.33 11.54 3.74
CA ASP A 30 -5.46 11.59 5.21
C ASP A 30 -6.89 11.24 5.66
N ASP A 31 -7.89 11.82 4.97
CA ASP A 31 -9.30 11.58 5.24
C ASP A 31 -9.72 10.14 4.90
N ALA A 32 -9.23 9.57 3.79
CA ALA A 32 -9.51 8.19 3.41
C ALA A 32 -8.99 7.19 4.44
N ARG A 33 -7.78 7.38 5.00
CA ARG A 33 -7.27 6.51 6.07
C ARG A 33 -8.11 6.60 7.35
N LEU A 34 -8.64 7.78 7.69
CA LEU A 34 -9.59 7.91 8.81
C LEU A 34 -10.94 7.25 8.50
N ARG A 35 -11.43 7.33 7.25
CA ARG A 35 -12.64 6.64 6.82
C ARG A 35 -12.47 5.12 6.79
N ALA A 36 -11.26 4.61 6.52
CA ALA A 36 -10.97 3.19 6.64
C ALA A 36 -11.24 2.70 8.08
N VAL A 37 -10.81 3.46 9.10
CA VAL A 37 -11.14 3.16 10.51
C VAL A 37 -12.65 3.13 10.74
N ALA A 38 -13.39 4.13 10.23
CA ALA A 38 -14.85 4.14 10.35
C ALA A 38 -15.49 2.94 9.64
N ARG A 39 -15.00 2.58 8.45
CA ARG A 39 -15.48 1.43 7.67
C ARG A 39 -15.23 0.11 8.38
N LEU A 40 -14.11 -0.04 9.10
CA LEU A 40 -13.87 -1.21 9.96
C LEU A 40 -14.94 -1.35 11.05
N GLY A 41 -15.35 -0.23 11.66
CA GLY A 41 -16.47 -0.19 12.62
C GLY A 41 -17.81 -0.59 11.99
N GLU A 42 -18.11 -0.07 10.80
CA GLU A 42 -19.31 -0.45 10.04
C GLU A 42 -19.31 -1.95 9.70
N ILE A 43 -18.17 -2.49 9.25
CA ILE A 43 -18.04 -3.93 8.96
C ILE A 43 -18.22 -4.76 10.24
N ALA A 44 -17.67 -4.30 11.36
CA ALA A 44 -17.85 -4.96 12.65
C ALA A 44 -19.34 -5.03 13.03
N GLU A 45 -20.10 -3.96 12.85
CA GLU A 45 -21.55 -3.96 13.07
C GLU A 45 -22.29 -4.87 12.06
N GLU A 46 -22.01 -4.73 10.76
CA GLU A 46 -22.62 -5.51 9.67
C GLU A 46 -22.44 -7.03 9.88
N ARG A 47 -21.28 -7.44 10.42
CA ARG A 47 -20.93 -8.84 10.67
C ARG A 47 -21.14 -9.28 12.11
N SER A 48 -21.67 -8.40 12.97
CA SER A 48 -21.85 -8.67 14.40
C SER A 48 -20.55 -9.16 15.08
N ALA A 49 -19.43 -8.56 14.71
CA ALA A 49 -18.14 -8.87 15.27
C ALA A 49 -18.09 -8.50 16.76
N ASP A 50 -17.49 -9.39 17.56
CA ASP A 50 -17.28 -9.22 18.99
C ASP A 50 -16.21 -8.16 19.29
N PHE A 51 -15.21 -7.99 18.41
CA PHE A 51 -14.09 -7.06 18.58
C PHE A 51 -13.31 -6.81 17.27
N ILE A 52 -12.39 -5.86 17.31
CA ILE A 52 -11.40 -5.56 16.26
C ILE A 52 -9.99 -5.77 16.84
N VAL A 53 -9.10 -6.39 16.08
CA VAL A 53 -7.66 -6.41 16.35
C VAL A 53 -6.92 -5.63 15.27
N VAL A 54 -6.00 -4.76 15.69
CA VAL A 54 -5.09 -4.02 14.81
C VAL A 54 -3.67 -4.52 15.06
N ALA A 55 -3.14 -5.31 14.13
CA ALA A 55 -1.89 -6.05 14.27
C ALA A 55 -0.64 -5.21 13.94
N GLY A 56 -0.47 -4.09 14.65
CA GLY A 56 0.69 -3.21 14.49
C GLY A 56 0.45 -2.04 13.54
N ASP A 57 1.38 -1.07 13.61
CA ASP A 57 1.44 0.12 12.77
C ASP A 57 0.10 0.86 12.70
N VAL A 58 -0.47 1.14 13.87
CA VAL A 58 -1.70 1.93 14.02
C VAL A 58 -1.45 3.37 13.57
N PHE A 59 -0.28 3.90 13.92
CA PHE A 59 0.13 5.27 13.62
C PHE A 59 1.39 5.27 12.76
N GLU A 60 1.52 6.27 11.89
CA GLU A 60 2.72 6.39 11.04
C GLU A 60 3.98 6.60 11.89
N HIS A 61 3.92 7.40 12.95
CA HIS A 61 5.03 7.62 13.87
C HIS A 61 4.49 7.93 15.28
N ASN A 62 5.29 7.69 16.33
CA ASN A 62 4.95 8.15 17.69
C ASN A 62 4.75 9.69 17.78
N SER A 63 5.44 10.45 16.94
CA SER A 63 5.41 11.92 16.91
C SER A 63 4.48 12.49 15.83
N LEU A 64 3.17 12.27 15.97
CA LEU A 64 2.17 12.87 15.05
C LEU A 64 1.88 14.34 15.35
N GLU A 65 1.55 15.10 14.31
CA GLU A 65 1.01 16.45 14.44
C GLU A 65 -0.26 16.48 15.31
N PRO A 66 -0.49 17.52 16.13
CA PRO A 66 -1.63 17.57 17.05
C PRO A 66 -2.99 17.36 16.39
N VAL A 67 -3.18 17.88 15.17
CA VAL A 67 -4.43 17.75 14.41
C VAL A 67 -4.65 16.29 13.98
N THR A 68 -3.64 15.67 13.37
CA THR A 68 -3.68 14.27 12.94
C THR A 68 -3.91 13.34 14.12
N ARG A 69 -3.16 13.54 15.20
CA ARG A 69 -3.34 12.78 16.45
C ARG A 69 -4.76 12.93 16.99
N GLY A 70 -5.28 14.16 17.09
CA GLY A 70 -6.62 14.40 17.60
C GLY A 70 -7.70 13.69 16.79
N ARG A 71 -7.61 13.76 15.45
CA ARG A 71 -8.54 13.06 14.55
C ARG A 71 -8.45 11.54 14.67
N ALA A 72 -7.25 10.99 14.80
CA ALA A 72 -7.06 9.56 15.00
C ALA A 72 -7.72 9.07 16.30
N MET A 73 -7.54 9.80 17.41
CA MET A 73 -8.21 9.46 18.68
C MET A 73 -9.74 9.51 18.56
N GLU A 74 -10.28 10.51 17.85
CA GLU A 74 -11.73 10.60 17.60
C GLU A 74 -12.25 9.47 16.70
N ALA A 75 -11.46 9.01 15.73
CA ALA A 75 -11.82 7.85 14.91
C ALA A 75 -11.90 6.58 15.76
N LEU A 76 -10.91 6.34 16.62
CA LEU A 76 -10.90 5.20 17.55
C LEU A 76 -12.08 5.25 18.54
N ARG A 77 -12.39 6.42 19.11
CA ARG A 77 -13.53 6.62 20.03
C ARG A 77 -14.90 6.28 19.43
N LYS A 78 -15.02 6.32 18.10
CA LYS A 78 -16.30 6.06 17.41
C LYS A 78 -16.54 4.58 17.16
N LEU A 79 -15.55 3.72 17.36
CA LEU A 79 -15.71 2.28 17.23
C LEU A 79 -16.55 1.75 18.40
N LEU A 80 -17.66 1.08 18.11
CA LEU A 80 -18.62 0.64 19.12
C LEU A 80 -18.31 -0.74 19.71
N VAL A 81 -17.38 -1.47 19.10
CA VAL A 81 -16.89 -2.76 19.57
C VAL A 81 -15.52 -2.59 20.24
N PRO A 82 -15.13 -3.47 21.17
CA PRO A 82 -13.78 -3.50 21.72
C PRO A 82 -12.71 -3.54 20.63
N VAL A 83 -11.64 -2.79 20.81
CA VAL A 83 -10.51 -2.66 19.88
C VAL A 83 -9.22 -2.96 20.61
N TYR A 84 -8.46 -3.91 20.08
CA TYR A 84 -7.15 -4.30 20.60
C TYR A 84 -6.07 -3.81 19.65
N LEU A 85 -5.22 -2.91 20.15
CA LEU A 85 -4.15 -2.30 19.39
C LEU A 85 -2.82 -2.95 19.77
N LEU A 86 -2.16 -3.57 18.80
CA LEU A 86 -0.79 -4.02 18.95
C LEU A 86 0.18 -2.91 18.49
N PRO A 87 1.21 -2.56 19.27
CA PRO A 87 2.32 -1.72 18.81
C PRO A 87 3.18 -2.39 17.72
N GLY A 88 3.49 -1.65 16.66
CA GLY A 88 4.34 -2.06 15.54
C GLY A 88 5.72 -1.40 15.52
N ASN A 89 6.36 -1.38 14.34
CA ASN A 89 7.71 -0.82 14.17
C ASN A 89 7.70 0.70 13.91
N HIS A 90 6.57 1.25 13.42
CA HIS A 90 6.36 2.69 13.21
C HIS A 90 5.97 3.42 14.51
N ASP A 91 5.28 2.73 15.40
CA ASP A 91 4.75 3.25 16.67
C ASP A 91 5.14 2.42 17.91
N PRO A 92 6.40 1.98 18.06
CA PRO A 92 6.79 1.06 19.14
C PRO A 92 6.43 1.63 20.51
N LEU A 93 6.13 0.74 21.46
CA LEU A 93 5.71 1.09 22.81
C LEU A 93 6.90 1.52 23.69
N VAL A 94 7.46 2.68 23.36
CA VAL A 94 8.53 3.37 24.11
C VAL A 94 7.95 4.42 25.06
N ALA A 95 8.80 5.03 25.91
CA ALA A 95 8.36 5.93 26.98
C ALA A 95 7.53 7.16 26.55
N ASP A 96 7.71 7.64 25.31
CA ASP A 96 6.96 8.74 24.70
C ASP A 96 5.94 8.27 23.66
N SER A 97 5.55 7.00 23.70
CA SER A 97 4.66 6.38 22.72
C SER A 97 3.30 7.08 22.61
N ILE A 98 2.80 7.15 21.39
CA ILE A 98 1.46 7.67 21.09
C ILE A 98 0.35 6.82 21.72
N PHE A 99 0.60 5.55 22.03
CA PHE A 99 -0.35 4.67 22.70
C PHE A 99 -0.75 5.16 24.10
N HIS A 100 0.11 5.94 24.79
CA HIS A 100 -0.29 6.59 26.04
C HIS A 100 -1.43 7.61 25.87
N ARG A 101 -1.72 8.03 24.63
CA ARG A 101 -2.82 8.92 24.30
C ARG A 101 -4.14 8.19 24.08
N THR A 102 -4.10 6.87 23.91
CA THR A 102 -5.31 6.03 23.83
C THR A 102 -5.79 5.59 25.22
N GLU A 103 -4.96 5.75 26.26
CA GLU A 103 -5.35 5.52 27.66
C GLU A 103 -6.60 6.35 28.00
N GLY A 104 -7.65 5.67 28.47
CA GLY A 104 -8.93 6.29 28.82
C GLY A 104 -9.93 6.44 27.66
N ILE A 105 -9.60 5.96 26.45
CA ILE A 105 -10.61 5.72 25.41
C ILE A 105 -11.36 4.44 25.78
N GLU A 106 -12.67 4.55 26.05
CA GLU A 106 -13.52 3.39 26.33
C GLU A 106 -13.51 2.42 25.15
N GLY A 107 -13.40 1.12 25.44
CA GLY A 107 -13.36 0.07 24.42
C GLY A 107 -12.01 -0.12 23.73
N VAL A 108 -10.99 0.72 23.98
CA VAL A 108 -9.66 0.56 23.37
C VAL A 108 -8.67 -0.01 24.39
N THR A 109 -8.03 -1.12 24.05
CA THR A 109 -7.01 -1.78 24.85
C THR A 109 -5.72 -1.91 24.05
N VAL A 110 -4.59 -1.47 24.63
CA VAL A 110 -3.27 -1.66 24.04
C VAL A 110 -2.69 -2.98 24.54
N LEU A 111 -2.32 -3.86 23.62
CA LEU A 111 -1.63 -5.12 23.91
C LEU A 111 -0.16 -4.80 24.18
N SER A 112 0.17 -4.53 25.44
CA SER A 112 1.50 -4.04 25.87
C SER A 112 2.48 -5.13 26.31
N ASP A 113 1.99 -6.37 26.48
CA ASP A 113 2.78 -7.55 26.75
C ASP A 113 2.11 -8.80 26.14
N SER A 114 2.56 -10.00 26.53
CA SER A 114 2.04 -11.29 26.07
C SER A 114 1.13 -11.98 27.07
N ALA A 115 0.62 -11.27 28.08
CA ALA A 115 -0.42 -11.80 28.95
C ALA A 115 -1.73 -11.96 28.16
N PRO A 116 -2.44 -13.10 28.27
CA PRO A 116 -3.76 -13.25 27.66
C PRO A 116 -4.75 -12.21 28.22
N VAL A 117 -5.39 -11.48 27.31
CA VAL A 117 -6.45 -10.52 27.62
C VAL A 117 -7.79 -11.17 27.30
N GLU A 118 -8.61 -11.39 28.32
CA GLU A 118 -9.95 -11.95 28.14
C GLU A 118 -10.88 -10.88 27.55
N VAL A 119 -11.37 -11.13 26.32
CA VAL A 119 -12.32 -10.25 25.62
C VAL A 119 -13.71 -10.42 26.20
N ARG A 120 -14.07 -11.69 26.43
CA ARG A 120 -15.27 -12.17 27.10
C ARG A 120 -15.04 -13.62 27.49
N GLU A 121 -15.97 -14.19 28.25
CA GLU A 121 -15.88 -15.56 28.73
C GLU A 121 -15.51 -16.55 27.61
N GLY A 122 -14.31 -17.14 27.73
CA GLY A 122 -13.80 -18.16 26.81
C GLY A 122 -13.22 -17.63 25.48
N VAL A 123 -12.93 -16.33 25.36
CA VAL A 123 -12.23 -15.74 24.21
C VAL A 123 -11.11 -14.83 24.71
N GLU A 124 -9.88 -15.11 24.29
CA GLU A 124 -8.67 -14.43 24.71
C GLU A 124 -7.88 -13.90 23.51
N VAL A 125 -7.28 -12.72 23.68
CA VAL A 125 -6.32 -12.13 22.73
C VAL A 125 -4.95 -12.07 23.40
N ILE A 126 -3.90 -12.48 22.68
CA ILE A 126 -2.52 -12.50 23.15
C ILE A 126 -1.70 -11.59 22.25
N GLY A 127 -0.98 -10.63 22.84
CA GLY A 127 -0.10 -9.74 22.09
C GLY A 127 1.34 -10.24 21.98
N ALA A 128 1.99 -9.93 20.87
CA ALA A 128 3.45 -9.99 20.70
C ALA A 128 4.00 -8.60 20.31
N PRO A 129 3.95 -7.60 21.22
CA PRO A 129 4.14 -6.20 20.86
C PRO A 129 5.60 -5.81 20.65
N LEU A 130 5.84 -4.88 19.72
CA LEU A 130 7.15 -4.27 19.56
C LEU A 130 7.37 -3.17 20.61
N LEU A 131 8.22 -3.48 21.59
CA LEU A 131 8.66 -2.52 22.62
C LEU A 131 9.84 -1.65 22.17
N THR A 132 10.44 -2.01 21.04
CA THR A 132 11.47 -1.24 20.33
C THR A 132 11.27 -1.42 18.83
N LYS A 133 11.87 -0.55 18.01
CA LYS A 133 11.70 -0.59 16.55
C LYS A 133 12.13 -1.91 15.90
N HIS A 134 13.15 -2.57 16.45
CA HIS A 134 13.67 -3.84 15.93
C HIS A 134 13.69 -4.87 17.05
N ALA A 135 12.99 -5.99 16.85
CA ALA A 135 13.06 -7.12 17.75
C ALA A 135 14.41 -7.84 17.63
N SER A 136 14.82 -8.51 18.70
CA SER A 136 16.04 -9.34 18.74
C SER A 136 15.75 -10.85 18.71
N GLU A 137 14.48 -11.23 18.78
CA GLU A 137 13.99 -12.61 18.75
C GLU A 137 12.56 -12.63 18.17
N ASP A 138 12.07 -13.80 17.76
CA ASP A 138 10.66 -14.01 17.38
C ASP A 138 9.73 -13.79 18.60
N LEU A 139 9.05 -12.64 18.60
CA LEU A 139 8.12 -12.25 19.66
C LEU A 139 6.84 -13.09 19.67
N CYS A 140 6.40 -13.59 18.51
CA CYS A 140 5.21 -14.44 18.41
C CYS A 140 5.49 -15.82 19.03
N ALA A 141 6.62 -16.43 18.69
CA ALA A 141 7.07 -17.67 19.31
C ALA A 141 7.28 -17.53 20.82
N LYS A 142 7.82 -16.39 21.26
CA LYS A 142 7.96 -16.08 22.70
C LYS A 142 6.61 -15.99 23.40
N ALA A 143 5.63 -15.29 22.81
CA ALA A 143 4.31 -15.08 23.39
C ALA A 143 3.55 -16.39 23.66
N VAL A 144 3.74 -17.39 22.79
CA VAL A 144 3.01 -18.68 22.91
C VAL A 144 3.79 -19.78 23.62
N ARG A 145 5.07 -19.56 23.94
CA ARG A 145 5.99 -20.58 24.45
C ARG A 145 5.49 -21.29 25.70
N ASP A 146 4.96 -20.52 26.64
CA ASP A 146 4.56 -21.00 27.97
C ASP A 146 3.04 -21.24 28.10
N LEU A 147 2.31 -21.15 26.99
CA LEU A 147 0.86 -21.37 26.97
C LEU A 147 0.53 -22.86 26.81
N ALA A 148 -0.37 -23.35 27.66
CA ALA A 148 -0.93 -24.70 27.56
C ALA A 148 -2.18 -24.72 26.66
N PRO A 149 -2.51 -25.85 26.01
CA PRO A 149 -3.78 -26.01 25.30
C PRO A 149 -4.98 -25.68 26.19
N THR A 150 -6.01 -25.09 25.58
CA THR A 150 -7.20 -24.63 26.31
C THR A 150 -8.47 -24.86 25.49
N ASP A 151 -9.61 -24.85 26.16
CA ASP A 151 -10.93 -24.88 25.54
C ASP A 151 -11.46 -23.47 25.16
N ALA A 152 -10.81 -22.42 25.63
CA ALA A 152 -11.03 -21.03 25.18
C ALA A 152 -10.50 -20.81 23.76
N ILE A 153 -11.11 -19.87 23.02
CA ILE A 153 -10.58 -19.41 21.74
C ILE A 153 -9.43 -18.44 22.02
N ARG A 154 -8.26 -18.65 21.40
CA ARG A 154 -7.10 -17.78 21.53
C ARG A 154 -6.63 -17.23 20.20
N VAL A 155 -6.61 -15.90 20.11
CA VAL A 155 -6.10 -15.16 18.96
C VAL A 155 -4.75 -14.56 19.33
N LEU A 156 -3.69 -14.97 18.63
CA LEU A 156 -2.39 -14.31 18.72
C LEU A 156 -2.36 -13.11 17.78
N VAL A 157 -1.87 -11.97 18.25
CA VAL A 157 -1.68 -10.76 17.45
C VAL A 157 -0.20 -10.40 17.47
N GLY A 158 0.41 -10.37 16.29
CA GLY A 158 1.83 -10.10 16.10
C GLY A 158 2.08 -9.10 14.97
N HIS A 159 3.30 -8.58 14.89
CA HIS A 159 3.71 -7.67 13.83
C HIS A 159 5.17 -7.89 13.48
N GLY A 160 5.48 -7.97 12.19
CA GLY A 160 6.84 -8.15 11.69
C GLY A 160 6.91 -9.17 10.55
N GLN A 161 8.11 -9.29 9.98
CA GLN A 161 8.36 -10.18 8.85
C GLN A 161 8.27 -11.65 9.24
N ALA A 162 7.62 -12.44 8.39
CA ALA A 162 7.55 -13.89 8.53
C ALA A 162 8.68 -14.58 7.74
N ASP A 163 9.19 -15.69 8.28
CA ASP A 163 10.21 -16.49 7.59
C ASP A 163 9.69 -16.99 6.22
N GLY A 164 10.51 -16.83 5.19
CA GLY A 164 10.14 -17.09 3.79
C GLY A 164 9.25 -16.03 3.12
N PHE A 165 8.86 -14.96 3.82
CA PHE A 165 8.02 -13.86 3.29
C PHE A 165 8.69 -12.48 3.32
N GLY A 166 10.02 -12.42 3.49
CA GLY A 166 10.83 -11.19 3.50
C GLY A 166 12.19 -11.36 2.82
N ALA A 167 12.93 -10.26 2.66
CA ALA A 167 14.23 -10.24 1.95
C ALA A 167 15.46 -10.46 2.88
N GLU A 168 15.28 -10.38 4.20
CA GLU A 168 16.36 -10.46 5.19
C GLU A 168 16.17 -11.67 6.13
N GLU A 169 17.16 -12.56 6.20
CA GLU A 169 17.21 -13.62 7.22
C GLU A 169 17.72 -13.02 8.55
N THR A 170 16.83 -12.91 9.55
CA THR A 170 17.19 -12.41 10.88
C THR A 170 16.60 -13.31 11.98
N GLN A 171 17.16 -13.26 13.18
CA GLN A 171 16.63 -13.98 14.35
C GLN A 171 15.26 -13.45 14.84
N ALA A 172 14.80 -12.33 14.28
CA ALA A 172 13.54 -11.69 14.62
C ALA A 172 12.38 -12.11 13.70
N LEU A 173 12.65 -12.91 12.68
CA LEU A 173 11.62 -13.41 11.78
C LEU A 173 10.61 -14.28 12.54
N ILE A 174 9.34 -14.12 12.20
CA ILE A 174 8.24 -14.91 12.75
C ILE A 174 8.30 -16.31 12.13
N ASP A 175 8.53 -17.32 12.97
CA ASP A 175 8.54 -18.74 12.59
C ASP A 175 7.11 -19.25 12.44
N VAL A 176 6.61 -19.17 11.20
CA VAL A 176 5.26 -19.61 10.82
C VAL A 176 5.04 -21.09 11.12
N ALA A 177 6.06 -21.94 10.98
CA ALA A 177 5.93 -23.38 11.23
C ALA A 177 5.75 -23.69 12.72
N ASN A 178 6.44 -22.95 13.59
CA ASN A 178 6.24 -23.04 15.04
C ASN A 178 4.81 -22.61 15.44
N LEU A 179 4.30 -21.54 14.83
CA LEU A 179 2.92 -21.09 15.06
C LEU A 179 1.88 -22.10 14.59
N ASP A 180 2.04 -22.68 13.40
CA ASP A 180 1.17 -23.78 12.91
C ASP A 180 1.22 -24.98 13.86
N ALA A 181 2.39 -25.32 14.41
CA ALA A 181 2.52 -26.37 15.40
C ALA A 181 1.82 -26.03 16.73
N ALA A 182 1.80 -24.75 17.14
CA ALA A 182 1.05 -24.29 18.31
C ALA A 182 -0.47 -24.37 18.08
N ILE A 183 -0.93 -24.03 16.88
CA ILE A 183 -2.32 -24.20 16.44
C ILE A 183 -2.71 -25.69 16.50
N ALA A 184 -1.89 -26.58 15.93
CA ALA A 184 -2.16 -28.01 15.92
C ALA A 184 -2.24 -28.64 17.33
N ARG A 185 -1.56 -28.04 18.32
CA ARG A 185 -1.64 -28.45 19.73
C ARG A 185 -2.85 -27.86 20.47
N GLY A 186 -3.63 -26.98 19.85
CA GLY A 186 -4.76 -26.28 20.47
C GLY A 186 -4.34 -25.20 21.47
N VAL A 187 -3.10 -24.69 21.36
CA VAL A 187 -2.56 -23.62 22.22
C VAL A 187 -3.14 -22.26 21.84
N ILE A 188 -3.29 -22.05 20.52
CA ILE A 188 -3.91 -20.89 19.87
C ILE A 188 -4.77 -21.38 18.71
N ASP A 189 -5.66 -20.54 18.19
CA ASP A 189 -6.60 -20.91 17.14
C ASP A 189 -6.41 -20.11 15.85
N TYR A 190 -5.96 -18.85 15.97
CA TYR A 190 -5.72 -17.93 14.86
C TYR A 190 -4.54 -17.00 15.18
N VAL A 191 -3.80 -16.60 14.14
CA VAL A 191 -2.71 -15.64 14.22
C VAL A 191 -2.98 -14.47 13.26
N ALA A 192 -3.18 -13.30 13.85
CA ALA A 192 -3.32 -12.01 13.19
C ALA A 192 -1.96 -11.32 13.09
N LEU A 193 -1.41 -11.18 11.88
CA LEU A 193 -0.15 -10.49 11.63
C LEU A 193 -0.35 -9.20 10.82
N GLY A 194 0.49 -8.21 11.10
CA GLY A 194 0.74 -7.03 10.25
C GLY A 194 2.23 -6.87 9.90
N ASP A 195 2.60 -5.76 9.25
CA ASP A 195 3.92 -5.39 8.64
C ASP A 195 3.91 -5.54 7.12
N THR A 196 3.21 -6.54 6.58
CA THR A 196 2.99 -6.66 5.14
C THR A 196 1.70 -5.99 4.74
N HIS A 197 1.76 -5.03 3.82
CA HIS A 197 0.59 -4.25 3.41
C HIS A 197 -0.34 -4.98 2.43
N SER A 198 0.05 -6.17 1.95
CA SER A 198 -0.79 -7.06 1.13
C SER A 198 -1.46 -8.14 1.97
N THR A 199 -2.73 -8.42 1.68
CA THR A 199 -3.49 -9.49 2.33
C THR A 199 -3.03 -10.86 1.83
N SER A 200 -2.65 -11.75 2.74
CA SER A 200 -2.26 -13.12 2.37
C SER A 200 -2.37 -14.11 3.51
N ALA A 201 -2.85 -15.32 3.22
CA ALA A 201 -2.68 -16.47 4.08
C ALA A 201 -1.24 -16.99 3.98
N LEU A 202 -0.58 -17.21 5.10
CA LEU A 202 0.81 -17.69 5.13
C LEU A 202 0.91 -19.21 5.07
N THR A 203 -0.18 -19.91 5.38
CA THR A 203 -0.20 -21.37 5.46
C THR A 203 -1.45 -21.94 4.81
N PRO A 204 -1.41 -23.19 4.30
CA PRO A 204 -2.59 -23.87 3.78
C PRO A 204 -3.71 -24.06 4.81
N SER A 205 -3.38 -24.00 6.11
CA SER A 205 -4.36 -24.08 7.20
C SER A 205 -5.28 -22.84 7.25
N GLN A 206 -4.91 -21.74 6.59
CA GLN A 206 -5.62 -20.46 6.58
C GLN A 206 -5.91 -19.92 7.99
N ARG A 207 -4.99 -20.16 8.93
CA ARG A 207 -5.09 -19.66 10.32
C ARG A 207 -4.03 -18.64 10.69
N ILE A 208 -3.10 -18.37 9.78
CA ILE A 208 -2.04 -17.38 9.94
C ILE A 208 -2.12 -16.44 8.75
N TRP A 209 -2.38 -15.16 9.00
CA TRP A 209 -2.63 -14.18 7.94
C TRP A 209 -1.87 -12.89 8.18
N PHE A 210 -1.37 -12.31 7.10
CA PHE A 210 -1.26 -10.86 7.00
C PHE A 210 -2.61 -10.30 6.52
N SER A 211 -3.20 -9.38 7.27
CA SER A 211 -4.43 -8.72 6.83
C SER A 211 -4.19 -7.71 5.71
N GLY A 212 -3.00 -7.13 5.65
CA GLY A 212 -2.69 -6.02 4.75
C GLY A 212 -3.21 -4.69 5.30
N SER A 213 -2.76 -3.59 4.69
CA SER A 213 -3.28 -2.27 5.05
C SER A 213 -4.71 -2.11 4.54
N PRO A 214 -5.66 -1.60 5.34
CA PRO A 214 -7.04 -1.40 4.92
C PRO A 214 -7.22 -0.21 3.98
N GLU A 215 -6.22 0.64 3.82
CA GLU A 215 -6.15 1.63 2.74
C GLU A 215 -4.79 1.56 2.06
N THR A 216 -4.76 1.60 0.72
CA THR A 216 -3.54 1.38 -0.07
C THR A 216 -2.43 2.32 0.38
N THR A 217 -1.22 1.77 0.54
CA THR A 217 -0.08 2.55 1.01
C THR A 217 0.92 2.83 -0.12
N ASP A 218 1.21 1.86 -0.96
CA ASP A 218 2.30 1.80 -1.92
C ASP A 218 1.81 1.15 -3.22
N TYR A 219 2.66 1.13 -4.23
CA TYR A 219 2.29 0.75 -5.58
C TYR A 219 2.20 -0.75 -5.78
N PHE A 220 1.15 -1.21 -6.46
CA PHE A 220 1.19 -2.47 -7.18
C PHE A 220 2.00 -2.29 -8.47
N ASP A 221 3.16 -2.94 -8.60
CA ASP A 221 3.92 -2.91 -9.85
C ASP A 221 3.27 -3.86 -10.89
N ARG A 222 2.60 -3.29 -11.88
CA ARG A 222 1.93 -4.01 -12.98
C ARG A 222 2.87 -4.33 -14.13
N THR A 223 4.17 -4.07 -13.99
CA THR A 223 5.15 -4.38 -15.05
C THR A 223 5.21 -5.89 -15.28
N PRO A 224 5.07 -6.37 -16.53
CA PRO A 224 5.14 -7.80 -16.83
C PRO A 224 6.40 -8.46 -16.27
N GLY A 225 6.24 -9.56 -15.53
CA GLY A 225 7.35 -10.33 -14.96
C GLY A 225 7.98 -9.73 -13.69
N VAL A 226 7.52 -8.57 -13.22
CA VAL A 226 7.93 -8.02 -11.92
C VAL A 226 6.98 -8.53 -10.84
N ALA A 227 7.50 -9.37 -9.94
CA ALA A 227 6.84 -9.66 -8.67
C ALA A 227 7.31 -8.61 -7.65
N GLY A 228 6.43 -7.72 -7.22
CA GLY A 228 6.77 -6.74 -6.20
C GLY A 228 5.73 -5.66 -5.98
N GLY A 229 5.88 -4.97 -4.86
CA GLY A 229 4.95 -3.95 -4.40
C GLY A 229 3.76 -4.53 -3.64
N GLU A 230 2.72 -3.72 -3.51
CA GLU A 230 1.51 -4.02 -2.74
C GLU A 230 0.44 -4.59 -3.70
N VAL A 231 0.19 -5.91 -3.64
CA VAL A 231 -0.58 -6.65 -4.68
C VAL A 231 -2.06 -6.80 -4.34
N ASP A 232 -2.39 -6.93 -3.06
CA ASP A 232 -3.76 -7.19 -2.57
C ASP A 232 -4.03 -6.42 -1.27
N SER A 233 -3.88 -5.10 -1.32
CA SER A 233 -4.19 -4.21 -0.21
C SER A 233 -5.61 -3.66 -0.22
N GLY A 234 -5.92 -2.84 0.77
CA GLY A 234 -7.19 -2.16 0.87
C GLY A 234 -8.26 -3.09 1.42
N ASN A 235 -7.88 -4.05 2.26
CA ASN A 235 -8.78 -5.06 2.79
C ASN A 235 -8.73 -5.10 4.32
N ALA A 236 -9.77 -5.70 4.90
CA ALA A 236 -9.76 -6.23 6.24
C ALA A 236 -10.26 -7.68 6.21
N LEU A 237 -9.95 -8.44 7.25
CA LEU A 237 -10.37 -9.82 7.38
C LEU A 237 -11.46 -9.93 8.44
N VAL A 238 -12.59 -10.51 8.08
CA VAL A 238 -13.62 -10.95 9.03
C VAL A 238 -13.31 -12.41 9.34
N VAL A 239 -12.99 -12.70 10.60
CA VAL A 239 -12.56 -14.02 11.03
C VAL A 239 -13.61 -14.60 11.97
N THR A 240 -14.12 -15.79 11.64
CA THR A 240 -15.01 -16.56 12.51
C THR A 240 -14.26 -17.79 12.99
N VAL A 241 -14.19 -17.94 14.31
CA VAL A 241 -13.59 -19.11 14.96
C VAL A 241 -14.67 -19.84 15.73
N GLU A 242 -14.81 -21.13 15.46
CA GLU A 242 -15.64 -22.05 16.22
C GLU A 242 -14.74 -23.08 16.90
N LYS A 243 -14.96 -23.37 18.19
CA LYS A 243 -14.10 -24.27 18.96
C LYS A 243 -14.89 -25.24 19.83
N GLU A 244 -14.50 -26.50 19.80
CA GLU A 244 -15.00 -27.56 20.66
C GLU A 244 -13.84 -28.36 21.27
N GLY A 245 -13.73 -28.34 22.60
CA GLY A 245 -12.53 -28.83 23.27
C GLY A 245 -11.31 -28.04 22.80
N THR A 246 -10.31 -28.73 22.25
CA THR A 246 -9.09 -28.09 21.72
C THR A 246 -9.08 -27.96 20.20
N GLU A 247 -10.10 -28.48 19.52
CA GLU A 247 -10.22 -28.41 18.07
C GLU A 247 -11.05 -27.19 17.67
N SER A 248 -10.53 -26.41 16.72
CA SER A 248 -11.21 -25.25 16.16
C SER A 248 -11.39 -25.36 14.66
N ASN A 249 -12.45 -24.73 14.15
CA ASN A 249 -12.66 -24.41 12.74
C ASN A 249 -12.52 -22.89 12.58
N VAL A 250 -11.87 -22.46 11.50
CA VAL A 250 -11.63 -21.03 11.24
C VAL A 250 -12.05 -20.71 9.81
N GLU A 251 -12.89 -19.70 9.68
CA GLU A 251 -13.31 -19.13 8.41
C GLU A 251 -12.83 -17.69 8.31
N VAL A 252 -12.29 -17.31 7.16
CA VAL A 252 -11.76 -15.97 6.90
C VAL A 252 -12.41 -15.41 5.64
N GLU A 253 -13.20 -14.34 5.81
CA GLU A 253 -13.76 -13.55 4.72
C GLU A 253 -12.89 -12.30 4.52
N LYS A 254 -12.40 -12.09 3.30
CA LYS A 254 -11.70 -10.85 2.93
C LYS A 254 -12.73 -9.81 2.48
N VAL A 255 -12.72 -8.63 3.12
CA VAL A 255 -13.66 -7.54 2.83
C VAL A 255 -12.89 -6.31 2.35
N PRO A 256 -13.22 -5.74 1.18
CA PRO A 256 -12.63 -4.49 0.70
C PRO A 256 -13.00 -3.30 1.60
N VAL A 257 -12.01 -2.45 1.89
CA VAL A 257 -12.10 -1.23 2.71
C VAL A 257 -11.53 -0.02 1.97
N GLY A 258 -10.38 -0.20 1.31
CA GLY A 258 -9.61 0.87 0.69
C GLY A 258 -10.34 1.54 -0.47
N THR A 259 -10.05 2.81 -0.68
CA THR A 259 -10.66 3.63 -1.72
C THR A 259 -9.65 4.26 -2.66
N TRP A 260 -8.36 4.13 -2.37
CA TRP A 260 -7.27 4.60 -3.22
C TRP A 260 -6.69 3.49 -4.07
N THR A 261 -6.07 3.87 -5.18
CA THR A 261 -5.41 2.93 -6.09
C THR A 261 -4.04 3.46 -6.45
N PHE A 262 -2.99 2.71 -6.15
CA PHE A 262 -1.61 3.08 -6.46
C PHE A 262 -1.04 2.01 -7.39
N GLU A 263 -0.74 2.36 -8.64
CA GLU A 263 -0.18 1.41 -9.60
C GLU A 263 1.07 1.95 -10.28
N ALA A 264 2.07 1.07 -10.43
CA ALA A 264 3.18 1.30 -11.33
C ALA A 264 2.84 0.68 -12.68
N ARG A 265 2.81 1.49 -13.74
CA ARG A 265 2.47 1.04 -15.09
C ARG A 265 3.68 1.09 -16.01
N PHE A 266 3.69 0.19 -16.96
CA PHE A 266 4.68 0.13 -18.04
C PHE A 266 3.95 -0.09 -19.35
N TRP A 267 4.30 0.68 -20.38
CA TRP A 267 3.79 0.46 -21.73
C TRP A 267 4.96 0.51 -22.74
N GLU A 268 4.93 -0.42 -23.68
CA GLU A 268 5.74 -0.34 -24.90
C GLU A 268 4.93 0.41 -25.95
N VAL A 269 5.56 1.36 -26.64
CA VAL A 269 4.90 2.17 -27.67
C VAL A 269 5.79 2.27 -28.90
N ALA A 270 5.23 2.00 -30.07
CA ALA A 270 5.93 2.07 -31.35
C ALA A 270 5.18 2.92 -32.40
N ASP A 271 3.89 3.17 -32.21
CA ASP A 271 3.06 3.91 -33.15
C ASP A 271 1.85 4.62 -32.48
N SER A 272 1.06 5.29 -33.31
CA SER A 272 -0.17 5.97 -32.92
C SER A 272 -1.21 5.07 -32.23
N ASP A 273 -1.32 3.78 -32.60
CA ASP A 273 -2.30 2.87 -32.02
C ASP A 273 -1.91 2.51 -30.58
N ASP A 274 -0.61 2.34 -30.32
CA ASP A 274 -0.08 2.14 -28.97
C ASP A 274 -0.33 3.37 -28.09
N VAL A 275 -0.10 4.59 -28.61
CA VAL A 275 -0.41 5.84 -27.90
C VAL A 275 -1.89 5.90 -27.53
N VAL A 276 -2.79 5.59 -28.47
CA VAL A 276 -4.23 5.49 -28.19
C VAL A 276 -4.51 4.45 -27.10
N GLY A 277 -3.80 3.32 -27.11
CA GLY A 277 -3.85 2.29 -26.08
C GLY A 277 -3.51 2.82 -24.69
N VAL A 278 -2.37 3.50 -24.53
CA VAL A 278 -1.94 4.11 -23.25
C VAL A 278 -2.99 5.07 -22.71
N ILE A 279 -3.47 5.99 -23.56
CA ILE A 279 -4.44 7.00 -23.15
C ILE A 279 -5.79 6.38 -22.81
N ARG A 280 -6.23 5.36 -23.55
CA ARG A 280 -7.45 4.61 -23.25
C ARG A 280 -7.35 3.92 -21.88
N ASP A 281 -6.23 3.28 -21.59
CA ASP A 281 -5.99 2.62 -20.31
C ASP A 281 -6.08 3.61 -19.14
N LEU A 282 -5.40 4.76 -19.26
CA LEU A 282 -5.47 5.82 -18.26
C LEU A 282 -6.88 6.40 -18.10
N LYS A 283 -7.60 6.61 -19.22
CA LYS A 283 -9.00 7.09 -19.18
C LYS A 283 -9.94 6.08 -18.52
N ALA A 284 -9.64 4.78 -18.57
CA ALA A 284 -10.48 3.73 -18.00
C ALA A 284 -10.44 3.64 -16.46
N TYR A 285 -9.43 4.22 -15.79
CA TYR A 285 -9.39 4.21 -14.32
C TYR A 285 -10.60 4.95 -13.72
N PRO A 286 -11.32 4.34 -12.76
CA PRO A 286 -12.33 5.04 -11.97
C PRO A 286 -11.66 5.99 -10.96
N GLU A 287 -12.44 6.88 -10.33
CA GLU A 287 -12.00 7.69 -9.16
C GLU A 287 -10.57 8.27 -9.29
N LYS A 288 -10.31 8.95 -10.42
CA LYS A 288 -8.96 9.45 -10.76
C LYS A 288 -8.39 10.36 -9.68
N ASP A 289 -9.24 11.12 -8.99
CA ASP A 289 -8.88 11.99 -7.86
C ASP A 289 -8.35 11.25 -6.62
N ARG A 290 -8.40 9.91 -6.61
CA ARG A 290 -7.82 8.97 -5.64
C ARG A 290 -6.93 7.89 -6.28
N THR A 291 -6.60 8.06 -7.55
CA THR A 291 -5.73 7.13 -8.28
C THR A 291 -4.36 7.77 -8.47
N VAL A 292 -3.32 7.02 -8.13
CA VAL A 292 -1.92 7.41 -8.24
C VAL A 292 -1.24 6.47 -9.23
N ILE A 293 -0.83 6.99 -10.38
CA ILE A 293 -0.11 6.23 -11.40
C ILE A 293 1.31 6.78 -11.53
N LYS A 294 2.30 5.94 -11.22
CA LYS A 294 3.67 6.17 -11.67
C LYS A 294 3.92 5.33 -12.92
N TYR A 295 4.40 5.90 -14.01
CA TYR A 295 4.48 5.17 -15.27
C TYR A 295 5.85 5.22 -15.94
N ALA A 296 6.18 4.19 -16.71
CA ALA A 296 7.30 4.17 -17.62
C ALA A 296 6.84 3.79 -19.03
N LEU A 297 7.47 4.40 -20.03
CA LEU A 297 7.24 4.12 -21.44
C LEU A 297 8.56 3.71 -22.09
N SER A 298 8.51 2.76 -23.01
CA SER A 298 9.66 2.40 -23.83
C SER A 298 9.30 2.24 -25.29
N GLY A 299 10.24 2.56 -26.17
CA GLY A 299 10.10 2.42 -27.61
C GLY A 299 10.44 3.71 -28.34
N THR A 300 9.97 3.84 -29.57
CA THR A 300 10.30 4.96 -30.45
C THR A 300 9.04 5.50 -31.09
N LEU A 301 8.83 6.81 -31.03
CA LEU A 301 7.69 7.47 -31.64
C LEU A 301 8.14 8.57 -32.59
N GLY A 302 7.32 8.81 -33.61
CA GLY A 302 7.40 9.99 -34.47
C GLY A 302 7.05 11.28 -33.71
N LEU A 303 7.17 12.41 -34.42
CA LEU A 303 6.94 13.72 -33.82
C LEU A 303 5.45 13.96 -33.50
N GLU A 304 4.55 13.54 -34.40
CA GLU A 304 3.12 13.73 -34.20
C GLU A 304 2.55 12.86 -33.07
N ASP A 305 3.01 11.62 -32.97
CA ASP A 305 2.59 10.68 -31.91
C ASP A 305 3.12 11.09 -30.54
N THR A 306 4.41 11.50 -30.46
CA THR A 306 5.02 12.02 -29.23
C THR A 306 4.23 13.23 -28.71
N ARG A 307 3.89 14.17 -29.59
CA ARG A 307 3.10 15.35 -29.21
C ARG A 307 1.69 14.98 -28.76
N THR A 308 1.06 14.03 -29.44
CA THR A 308 -0.29 13.56 -29.07
C THR A 308 -0.27 12.94 -27.68
N LEU A 309 0.71 12.06 -27.41
CA LEU A 309 0.93 11.46 -26.11
C LEU A 309 1.13 12.52 -25.03
N GLU A 310 2.04 13.48 -25.21
CA GLU A 310 2.31 14.54 -24.22
C GLU A 310 1.08 15.42 -23.94
N ARG A 311 0.34 15.81 -24.98
CA ARG A 311 -0.88 16.61 -24.83
C ARG A 311 -1.93 15.85 -24.01
N GLU A 312 -2.22 14.61 -24.37
CA GLU A 312 -3.25 13.81 -23.69
C GLU A 312 -2.83 13.47 -22.24
N LEU A 313 -1.55 13.24 -21.99
CA LEU A 313 -1.03 13.06 -20.62
C LEU A 313 -1.19 14.35 -19.80
N ALA A 314 -0.86 15.51 -20.37
CA ALA A 314 -1.01 16.80 -19.70
C ALA A 314 -2.48 17.14 -19.40
N ASP A 315 -3.42 16.70 -20.24
CA ASP A 315 -4.86 16.86 -19.98
C ASP A 315 -5.36 15.92 -18.86
N LEU A 316 -4.74 14.75 -18.71
CA LEU A 316 -5.10 13.76 -17.68
C LEU A 316 -4.46 14.05 -16.32
N GLU A 317 -3.22 14.52 -16.30
CA GLU A 317 -2.43 14.72 -15.07
C GLU A 317 -3.18 15.50 -13.96
N PRO A 318 -3.86 16.62 -14.24
CA PRO A 318 -4.56 17.39 -13.20
C PRO A 318 -5.78 16.69 -12.59
N ILE A 319 -6.30 15.65 -13.25
CA ILE A 319 -7.50 14.91 -12.83
C ILE A 319 -7.12 13.73 -11.93
N PHE A 320 -5.90 13.20 -12.08
CA PHE A 320 -5.39 12.15 -11.20
C PHE A 320 -4.96 12.71 -9.83
N ALA A 321 -4.98 11.88 -8.80
CA ALA A 321 -4.40 12.23 -7.51
C ALA A 321 -2.89 12.47 -7.63
N ALA A 322 -2.23 11.63 -8.44
CA ALA A 322 -0.97 11.95 -9.09
C ALA A 322 -0.79 11.07 -10.34
N LEU A 323 -0.26 11.63 -11.42
CA LEU A 323 0.12 10.91 -12.63
C LEU A 323 1.50 11.41 -13.05
N TYR A 324 2.54 10.58 -12.94
CA TYR A 324 3.91 11.07 -13.15
C TYR A 324 4.86 9.98 -13.69
N PRO A 325 5.91 10.37 -14.44
CA PRO A 325 6.85 9.42 -15.02
C PRO A 325 7.81 8.84 -13.97
N ARG A 326 8.19 7.58 -14.17
CA ARG A 326 9.25 6.87 -13.44
C ARG A 326 10.54 7.00 -14.26
N GLU A 327 11.20 8.15 -14.13
CA GLU A 327 12.35 8.57 -14.95
C GLU A 327 13.39 7.46 -15.16
N ARG A 328 13.78 6.74 -14.10
CA ARG A 328 14.79 5.66 -14.17
C ARG A 328 14.45 4.52 -15.15
N LEU A 329 13.17 4.28 -15.41
CA LEU A 329 12.69 3.22 -16.30
C LEU A 329 12.12 3.76 -17.61
N MET A 330 12.13 5.08 -17.81
CA MET A 330 11.69 5.71 -19.05
C MET A 330 12.77 5.48 -20.12
N SER A 331 12.36 4.95 -21.28
CA SER A 331 13.24 4.69 -22.43
C SER A 331 12.49 4.92 -23.73
N LEU A 332 11.80 6.06 -23.80
CA LEU A 332 11.12 6.50 -25.01
C LEU A 332 12.11 7.29 -25.87
N HIS A 333 12.12 7.09 -27.18
CA HIS A 333 12.96 7.83 -28.13
C HIS A 333 12.11 8.56 -29.15
N LEU A 334 12.61 9.70 -29.63
CA LEU A 334 11.97 10.49 -30.69
C LEU A 334 12.72 10.23 -31.99
N GLU A 335 12.03 9.69 -32.99
CA GLU A 335 12.56 9.47 -34.33
C GLU A 335 11.53 9.97 -35.36
N PRO A 336 11.57 11.26 -35.73
CA PRO A 336 10.68 11.80 -36.75
C PRO A 336 10.96 11.12 -38.09
N SER A 337 9.90 10.79 -38.83
CA SER A 337 10.03 10.29 -40.19
C SER A 337 10.56 11.35 -41.15
N ASP A 338 11.15 10.92 -42.28
CA ASP A 338 11.61 11.82 -43.33
C ASP A 338 10.48 12.73 -43.86
N GLU A 339 9.25 12.23 -43.88
CA GLU A 339 8.06 12.99 -44.29
C GLU A 339 7.69 14.05 -43.24
N GLU A 340 7.68 13.70 -41.95
CA GLU A 340 7.46 14.66 -40.87
C GLU A 340 8.51 15.77 -40.87
N MET A 341 9.78 15.42 -41.13
CA MET A 341 10.86 16.40 -41.23
C MET A 341 10.70 17.35 -42.43
N GLN A 342 10.26 16.84 -43.58
CA GLN A 342 10.07 17.65 -44.79
C GLN A 342 8.85 18.55 -44.72
N ASN A 343 7.82 18.15 -43.97
CA ASN A 343 6.58 18.91 -43.83
C ASN A 343 6.66 20.06 -42.82
N LEU A 344 7.82 20.27 -42.17
CA LEU A 344 8.03 21.39 -41.28
C LEU A 344 8.24 22.69 -42.07
N PRO A 345 7.53 23.79 -41.77
CA PRO A 345 7.75 25.10 -42.41
C PRO A 345 9.00 25.80 -41.85
N LEU A 346 10.07 25.05 -41.62
CA LEU A 346 11.36 25.54 -41.13
C LEU A 346 12.32 25.74 -42.30
N THR A 347 12.99 26.89 -42.34
CA THR A 347 14.02 27.18 -43.34
C THR A 347 15.30 27.70 -42.69
N GLY A 348 16.43 27.51 -43.36
CA GLY A 348 17.75 27.99 -42.91
C GLY A 348 18.13 27.47 -41.53
N TYR A 349 18.64 28.36 -40.67
CA TYR A 349 19.15 28.02 -39.34
C TYR A 349 18.16 27.30 -38.43
N ALA A 350 16.86 27.54 -38.58
CA ALA A 350 15.84 26.90 -37.74
C ALA A 350 15.64 25.42 -38.13
N HIS A 351 15.79 25.09 -39.41
CA HIS A 351 15.78 23.70 -39.88
C HIS A 351 17.03 22.95 -39.39
N ASP A 352 18.20 23.59 -39.44
CA ASP A 352 19.44 22.99 -38.96
C ASP A 352 19.43 22.77 -37.44
N ALA A 353 18.90 23.73 -36.68
CA ALA A 353 18.70 23.60 -35.23
C ALA A 353 17.72 22.45 -34.88
N MET A 354 16.61 22.31 -35.62
CA MET A 354 15.68 21.19 -35.45
C MET A 354 16.38 19.85 -35.67
N ARG A 355 17.19 19.73 -36.74
CA ARG A 355 17.98 18.52 -37.01
C ARG A 355 18.97 18.20 -35.90
N GLU A 356 19.64 19.21 -35.36
CA GLU A 356 20.57 19.04 -34.24
C GLU A 356 19.84 18.57 -32.98
N LEU A 357 18.71 19.19 -32.64
CA LEU A 357 17.89 18.82 -31.48
C LEU A 357 17.32 17.41 -31.60
N VAL A 358 16.84 17.01 -32.79
CA VAL A 358 16.40 15.63 -33.07
C VAL A 358 17.56 14.66 -32.92
N GLY A 359 18.75 15.00 -33.43
CA GLY A 359 19.96 14.19 -33.24
C GLY A 359 20.36 14.05 -31.77
N GLN A 360 20.22 15.09 -30.96
CA GLN A 360 20.46 15.05 -29.51
C GLN A 360 19.37 14.29 -28.75
N ALA A 361 18.13 14.33 -29.22
CA ALA A 361 17.02 13.56 -28.67
C ALA A 361 17.13 12.05 -28.99
N ALA A 362 17.67 11.71 -30.16
CA ALA A 362 17.84 10.33 -30.62
C ALA A 362 19.18 9.68 -30.20
N GLY A 363 20.25 10.47 -30.01
CA GLY A 363 21.61 9.98 -29.79
C GLY A 363 22.23 10.37 -28.45
N GLY A 364 22.78 9.39 -27.70
CA GLY A 364 23.62 9.65 -26.52
C GLY A 364 23.85 8.42 -25.62
N SER A 365 24.92 8.44 -24.83
CA SER A 365 25.13 7.43 -23.77
C SER A 365 24.12 7.58 -22.62
N PRO A 366 23.89 6.55 -21.78
CA PRO A 366 22.94 6.60 -20.67
C PRO A 366 23.16 7.74 -19.64
N ALA A 367 24.33 8.38 -19.66
CA ALA A 367 24.73 9.41 -18.70
C ALA A 367 24.03 10.77 -18.88
N ASP A 368 23.34 11.03 -20.00
CA ASP A 368 22.80 12.34 -20.37
C ASP A 368 21.26 12.39 -20.52
N GLU A 369 20.51 11.67 -19.67
CA GLU A 369 19.03 11.59 -19.75
C GLU A 369 18.35 12.97 -19.63
N THR A 370 18.81 13.81 -18.70
CA THR A 370 18.27 15.18 -18.53
C THR A 370 18.47 16.02 -19.80
N GLN A 371 19.58 15.84 -20.49
CA GLN A 371 19.86 16.55 -21.74
C GLN A 371 18.97 16.03 -22.88
N ARG A 372 18.70 14.72 -22.95
CA ARG A 372 17.75 14.14 -23.89
C ARG A 372 16.33 14.65 -23.66
N ALA A 373 15.85 14.65 -22.41
CA ALA A 373 14.53 15.19 -22.07
C ALA A 373 14.42 16.66 -22.48
N THR A 374 15.43 17.47 -22.16
CA THR A 374 15.48 18.89 -22.58
C THR A 374 15.47 19.05 -24.11
N ALA A 375 16.21 18.21 -24.84
CA ALA A 375 16.22 18.24 -26.30
C ALA A 375 14.85 17.86 -26.88
N ARG A 376 14.16 16.87 -26.33
CA ARG A 376 12.81 16.47 -26.74
C ARG A 376 11.80 17.58 -26.49
N ASP A 377 11.82 18.18 -25.31
CA ASP A 377 10.98 19.34 -24.97
C ASP A 377 11.23 20.50 -25.96
N ALA A 378 12.50 20.73 -26.32
CA ALA A 378 12.88 21.76 -27.29
C ALA A 378 12.40 21.44 -28.71
N VAL A 379 12.48 20.18 -29.15
CA VAL A 379 11.92 19.71 -30.43
C VAL A 379 10.41 19.93 -30.47
N ASN A 380 9.69 19.53 -29.41
CA ASN A 380 8.24 19.67 -29.33
C ASN A 380 7.81 21.15 -29.26
N LEU A 381 8.56 21.99 -28.54
CA LEU A 381 8.36 23.44 -28.52
C LEU A 381 8.54 24.05 -29.91
N LEU A 382 9.65 23.73 -30.59
CA LEU A 382 9.94 24.27 -31.92
C LEU A 382 8.87 23.84 -32.92
N PHE A 383 8.46 22.58 -32.88
CA PHE A 383 7.37 22.07 -33.71
C PHE A 383 6.03 22.77 -33.45
N ARG A 384 5.69 23.03 -32.18
CA ARG A 384 4.49 23.81 -31.83
C ARG A 384 4.54 25.21 -32.43
N LEU A 385 5.66 25.92 -32.27
CA LEU A 385 5.81 27.25 -32.84
C LEU A 385 5.67 27.24 -34.37
N THR A 386 6.11 26.18 -35.05
CA THR A 386 5.97 26.08 -36.51
C THR A 386 4.53 25.87 -36.99
N LYS A 387 3.65 25.26 -36.18
CA LYS A 387 2.22 25.08 -36.51
C LYS A 387 1.32 26.23 -36.04
N GLU A 388 1.82 27.15 -35.21
CA GLU A 388 1.10 28.38 -34.79
C GLU A 388 1.32 29.57 -35.73
N VAL A 389 2.25 29.44 -36.69
CA VAL A 389 2.60 30.48 -37.68
C VAL A 389 1.80 30.37 -38.98
N ASP A 390 0.97 29.33 -39.11
CA ASP A 390 -0.13 29.22 -40.07
C ASP A 390 -1.47 29.68 -39.45
#